data_AF-A0A7S1CXT1-F1
#
_entry.id   AF-A0A7S1CXT1-F1
#
_cell.length_a   1.000
_cell.length_b   1.000
_cell.length_c   1.000
_cell.angle_alpha   90.00
_cell.angle_beta   90.00
_cell.angle_gamma   90.00
#
_symmetry.space_group_name_H-M   'P 1'
#
loop_
_entity.id
_entity.type
_entity.pdbx_description
1 polymer ?
#
loop_
_entity_poly.entity_id
_entity_poly.type
_entity_poly.pdbx_seq_one_letter_code
_entity_poly.pdbx_strand_id
1 'polypeptide(L)'
;ESELNGIYDTNANKEGKLDKAGFLSLYNAIDDLFEDVDEEEDEEDRESEVKRALLAVLEQWNRDEERLPCGLESTEEEDKQILRIATLLEKESSNRIQSSSGGGSVEQEDLNGKWELLYTTSSAMKFNKGLSGIGGSFPNGKFGGLQQTLISSRLISDVEYTERIDVNPSAASFDVRVTGNWDLRQSVSLFTGQPTTVFSFEPGQVIYGPTKTKADHWKSLGPLTMLDITYLDNNLRIMRGNTATDSVFVFRRC
;
A
#
# COMPACT_ATOMS: atom_id res chain seq x y z
N GLU A 1 22.74 -1.68 -36.09
CA GLU A 1 22.78 -2.42 -37.37
C GLU A 1 24.08 -3.21 -37.60
N SER A 2 25.28 -2.75 -37.17
CA SER A 2 26.52 -3.50 -37.47
C SER A 2 26.69 -4.82 -36.71
N GLU A 3 26.10 -4.93 -35.52
CA GLU A 3 26.29 -6.06 -34.61
C GLU A 3 25.53 -7.31 -35.06
N LEU A 4 24.25 -7.17 -35.43
CA LEU A 4 23.44 -8.25 -35.99
C LEU A 4 24.00 -8.80 -37.32
N ASN A 5 24.59 -7.91 -38.15
CA ASN A 5 25.25 -8.34 -39.38
C ASN A 5 26.49 -9.21 -39.08
N GLY A 6 27.27 -8.86 -38.06
CA GLY A 6 28.41 -9.66 -37.63
C GLY A 6 28.03 -11.05 -37.11
N ILE A 7 26.93 -11.15 -36.36
CA ILE A 7 26.44 -12.43 -35.85
C ILE A 7 25.89 -13.29 -37.00
N TYR A 8 25.16 -12.68 -37.93
CA TYR A 8 24.68 -13.39 -39.13
C TYR A 8 25.85 -13.94 -39.96
N ASP A 9 26.85 -13.11 -40.26
CA ASP A 9 28.00 -13.49 -41.10
C ASP A 9 28.86 -14.59 -40.46
N THR A 10 28.95 -14.60 -39.13
CA THR A 10 29.70 -15.64 -38.37
C THR A 10 29.01 -17.00 -38.42
N ASN A 11 27.68 -17.03 -38.57
CA ASN A 11 26.88 -18.25 -38.59
C ASN A 11 26.48 -18.71 -40.01
N ALA A 12 26.69 -17.86 -41.02
CA ALA A 12 26.45 -18.20 -42.41
C ALA A 12 27.54 -19.10 -43.00
N ASN A 13 27.16 -19.98 -43.92
CA ASN A 13 28.11 -20.81 -44.66
C ASN A 13 28.86 -19.99 -45.72
N LYS A 14 29.79 -20.63 -46.45
CA LYS A 14 30.60 -19.98 -47.52
C LYS A 14 29.77 -19.37 -48.66
N GLU A 15 28.48 -19.70 -48.78
CA GLU A 15 27.55 -19.13 -49.76
C GLU A 15 26.70 -17.98 -49.18
N GLY A 16 26.92 -17.58 -47.92
CA GLY A 16 26.15 -16.55 -47.24
C GLY A 16 24.75 -17.00 -46.79
N LYS A 17 24.50 -18.31 -46.72
CA LYS A 17 23.22 -18.90 -46.30
C LYS A 17 23.35 -19.60 -44.96
N LEU A 18 22.25 -19.60 -44.20
CA LEU A 18 22.13 -20.40 -42.98
C LEU A 18 21.64 -21.80 -43.32
N ASP A 19 22.40 -22.81 -42.92
CA ASP A 19 21.90 -24.18 -42.83
C ASP A 19 21.27 -24.43 -41.46
N LYS A 20 20.79 -25.65 -41.20
CA LYS A 20 20.13 -25.98 -39.93
C LYS A 20 21.05 -25.75 -38.72
N ALA A 21 22.34 -26.02 -38.85
CA ALA A 21 23.29 -25.85 -37.76
C ALA A 21 23.62 -24.36 -37.56
N GLY A 22 23.84 -23.61 -38.65
CA GLY A 22 24.04 -22.16 -38.61
C GLY A 22 22.82 -21.42 -38.07
N PHE A 23 21.60 -21.86 -38.39
CA PHE A 23 20.37 -21.27 -37.83
C PHE A 23 20.26 -21.47 -36.33
N LEU A 24 20.54 -22.68 -35.81
CA LEU A 24 20.52 -22.94 -34.37
C LEU A 24 21.61 -22.15 -33.64
N SER A 25 22.79 -22.04 -34.24
CA SER A 25 23.90 -21.27 -33.69
C SER A 25 23.61 -19.76 -33.69
N LEU A 26 22.99 -19.24 -34.76
CA LEU A 26 22.50 -17.87 -34.82
C LEU A 26 21.40 -17.61 -33.78
N TYR A 27 20.45 -18.54 -33.64
CA TYR A 27 19.36 -18.40 -32.67
C TYR A 27 19.91 -18.32 -31.25
N ASN A 28 20.84 -19.21 -30.86
CA ASN A 28 21.49 -19.14 -29.55
C ASN A 28 22.32 -17.88 -29.38
N ALA A 29 23.07 -17.44 -30.40
CA ALA A 29 23.85 -16.20 -30.30
C ALA A 29 22.98 -14.94 -30.19
N ILE A 30 21.75 -15.01 -30.72
CA ILE A 30 20.73 -13.97 -30.49
C ILE A 30 20.17 -14.11 -29.08
N ASP A 31 19.86 -15.33 -28.62
CA ASP A 31 19.39 -15.58 -27.25
C ASP A 31 20.42 -15.08 -26.22
N ASP A 32 21.71 -15.33 -26.41
CA ASP A 32 22.82 -14.84 -25.57
C ASP A 32 22.97 -13.30 -25.57
N LEU A 33 22.44 -12.59 -26.57
CA LEU A 33 22.37 -11.11 -26.54
C LEU A 33 21.23 -10.61 -25.63
N PHE A 34 20.26 -11.48 -25.36
CA PHE A 34 19.08 -11.22 -24.55
C PHE A 34 19.03 -12.10 -23.29
N GLU A 35 20.01 -12.97 -23.05
CA GLU A 35 20.28 -13.55 -21.74
C GLU A 35 20.56 -12.35 -20.87
N ASP A 36 19.54 -12.01 -20.09
CA ASP A 36 19.49 -10.90 -19.19
C ASP A 36 20.85 -10.83 -18.53
N VAL A 37 21.52 -9.70 -18.71
CA VAL A 37 22.55 -9.31 -17.78
C VAL A 37 21.77 -9.25 -16.45
N ASP A 38 21.76 -10.38 -15.75
CA ASP A 38 21.58 -10.51 -14.32
C ASP A 38 22.78 -9.76 -13.71
N GLU A 39 22.89 -8.47 -14.01
CA GLU A 39 23.18 -7.46 -13.04
C GLU A 39 22.05 -7.59 -12.01
N GLU A 40 22.19 -8.60 -11.15
CA GLU A 40 21.87 -8.51 -9.73
C GLU A 40 22.69 -7.33 -9.14
N GLU A 41 22.65 -6.14 -9.75
CA GLU A 41 23.02 -4.88 -9.13
C GLU A 41 21.92 -4.61 -8.12
N ASP A 42 21.97 -5.25 -6.95
CA ASP A 42 21.38 -4.83 -5.66
C ASP A 42 20.24 -3.77 -5.78
N GLU A 43 19.20 -4.02 -6.59
CA GLU A 43 18.10 -3.06 -6.80
C GLU A 43 17.16 -3.05 -5.59
N GLU A 44 17.35 -4.01 -4.67
CA GLU A 44 16.49 -4.20 -3.51
C GLU A 44 16.56 -3.06 -2.48
N ASP A 45 17.54 -2.16 -2.53
CA ASP A 45 17.75 -1.19 -1.44
C ASP A 45 17.94 0.29 -1.82
N ARG A 46 17.81 0.67 -3.10
CA ARG A 46 17.69 2.11 -3.43
C ARG A 46 16.28 2.59 -3.12
N GLU A 47 16.04 2.86 -1.84
CA GLU A 47 14.82 3.51 -1.36
C GLU A 47 14.55 4.76 -2.21
N SER A 48 13.41 4.78 -2.90
CA SER A 48 13.03 5.90 -3.77
C SER A 48 13.16 7.23 -3.02
N GLU A 49 13.75 8.22 -3.67
CA GLU A 49 13.84 9.58 -3.13
C GLU A 49 12.46 10.14 -2.78
N VAL A 50 11.42 9.78 -3.53
CA VAL A 50 10.04 10.20 -3.30
C VAL A 50 9.48 9.56 -2.03
N LYS A 51 9.73 8.26 -1.83
CA LYS A 51 9.33 7.53 -0.62
C LYS A 51 10.01 8.11 0.61
N ARG A 52 11.32 8.33 0.54
CA ARG A 52 12.09 8.97 1.61
C ARG A 52 11.57 10.37 1.91
N ALA A 53 11.22 11.16 0.88
CA ALA A 53 10.61 12.47 1.06
C ALA A 53 9.24 12.40 1.74
N LEU A 54 8.38 11.42 1.37
CA LEU A 54 7.10 11.19 2.05
C LEU A 54 7.32 10.90 3.53
N LEU A 55 8.15 9.90 3.84
CA LEU A 55 8.38 9.46 5.20
C LEU A 55 9.01 10.55 6.07
N ALA A 56 9.96 11.32 5.52
CA ALA A 56 10.57 12.45 6.24
C ALA A 56 9.55 13.54 6.60
N VAL A 57 8.65 13.89 5.67
CA VAL A 57 7.58 14.87 5.92
C VAL A 57 6.61 14.36 6.99
N LEU A 58 6.17 13.10 6.87
CA LEU A 58 5.25 12.50 7.83
C LEU A 58 5.87 12.36 9.23
N GLU A 59 7.15 11.99 9.31
CA GLU A 59 7.88 11.92 10.58
C GLU A 59 8.00 13.31 11.22
N GLN A 60 8.32 14.33 10.42
CA GLN A 60 8.39 15.70 10.93
C GLN A 60 7.06 16.16 11.53
N TRP A 61 5.93 15.87 10.88
CA TRP A 61 4.61 16.27 11.37
C TRP A 61 4.16 15.47 12.58
N ASN A 62 4.44 14.16 12.61
CA ASN A 62 4.06 13.30 13.73
C ASN A 62 4.92 13.52 15.00
N ARG A 63 5.99 14.33 14.94
CA ARG A 63 6.77 14.76 16.12
C ARG A 63 6.09 15.88 16.92
N ASP A 64 5.10 16.55 16.36
CA ASP A 64 4.36 17.62 17.03
C ASP A 64 3.30 17.03 17.98
N GLU A 65 3.63 16.94 19.27
CA GLU A 65 2.73 16.42 20.32
C GLU A 65 1.48 17.29 20.55
N GLU A 66 1.44 18.52 20.04
CA GLU A 66 0.27 19.39 20.17
C GLU A 66 -0.84 19.01 19.18
N ARG A 67 -0.48 18.37 18.07
CA ARG A 67 -1.39 17.93 17.01
C ARG A 67 -1.77 16.47 17.19
N LEU A 68 -2.96 16.10 16.74
CA LEU A 68 -3.31 14.68 16.64
C LEU A 68 -2.45 13.99 15.57
N PRO A 69 -1.99 12.75 15.82
CA PRO A 69 -1.14 12.02 14.89
C PRO A 69 -1.92 11.61 13.63
N CYS A 70 -1.19 11.03 12.67
CA CYS A 70 -1.76 10.49 11.43
C CYS A 70 -2.45 11.53 10.54
N GLY A 71 -2.10 12.82 10.67
CA GLY A 71 -2.67 13.88 9.84
C GLY A 71 -4.14 14.21 10.16
N LEU A 72 -4.68 13.82 11.32
CA LEU A 72 -6.08 14.11 11.68
C LEU A 72 -6.39 15.60 11.82
N GLU A 73 -5.34 16.43 11.91
CA GLU A 73 -5.40 17.89 12.00
C GLU A 73 -4.59 18.56 10.90
N SER A 74 -4.40 17.87 9.77
CA SER A 74 -3.70 18.46 8.63
C SER A 74 -4.55 19.49 7.88
N THR A 75 -3.87 20.51 7.34
CA THR A 75 -4.46 21.54 6.50
C THR A 75 -4.68 21.03 5.07
N GLU A 76 -5.44 21.78 4.26
CA GLU A 76 -5.64 21.44 2.85
C GLU A 76 -4.34 21.48 2.04
N GLU A 77 -3.42 22.38 2.38
CA GLU A 77 -2.11 22.47 1.73
C GLU A 77 -1.24 21.25 2.04
N GLU A 78 -1.24 20.80 3.30
CA GLU A 78 -0.56 19.58 3.74
C GLU A 78 -1.17 18.35 3.03
N ASP A 79 -2.50 18.26 2.96
CA ASP A 79 -3.19 17.21 2.22
C ASP A 79 -2.80 17.20 0.74
N LYS A 80 -2.79 18.37 0.07
CA LYS A 80 -2.38 18.50 -1.33
C LYS A 80 -0.92 18.06 -1.54
N GLN A 81 -0.04 18.37 -0.60
CA GLN A 81 1.35 17.93 -0.64
C GLN A 81 1.45 16.41 -0.60
N ILE A 82 0.76 15.75 0.35
CA ILE A 82 0.77 14.29 0.47
C ILE A 82 0.13 13.62 -0.76
N LEU A 83 -1.00 14.14 -1.25
CA LEU A 83 -1.64 13.63 -2.47
C LEU A 83 -0.71 13.70 -3.68
N ARG A 84 0.05 14.78 -3.82
CA ARG A 84 1.04 14.93 -4.89
C ARG A 84 2.15 13.89 -4.78
N ILE A 85 2.69 13.68 -3.59
CA ILE A 85 3.76 12.69 -3.36
C ILE A 85 3.24 11.26 -3.58
N ALA A 86 2.06 10.93 -3.07
CA ALA A 86 1.42 9.64 -3.29
C ALA A 86 1.20 9.36 -4.78
N THR A 87 0.75 10.36 -5.55
CA THR A 87 0.56 10.23 -7.01
C THR A 87 1.88 10.01 -7.77
N LEU A 88 3.02 10.48 -7.22
CA LEU A 88 4.34 10.19 -7.79
C LEU A 88 4.75 8.75 -7.48
N LEU A 89 4.61 8.31 -6.23
CA LEU A 89 4.90 6.93 -5.81
C LEU A 89 4.09 5.90 -6.60
N GLU A 90 2.82 6.19 -6.86
CA GLU A 90 1.94 5.32 -7.64
C GLU A 90 2.49 4.99 -9.02
N LYS A 91 3.34 5.85 -9.60
CA LYS A 91 3.94 5.70 -10.93
C LYS A 91 5.35 5.12 -10.92
N GLU A 92 5.89 4.81 -9.74
CA GLU A 92 7.23 4.24 -9.65
C GLU A 92 7.26 2.77 -10.07
N SER A 93 8.37 2.36 -10.66
CA SER A 93 8.64 0.94 -10.99
C SER A 93 8.71 0.05 -9.74
N SER A 94 9.05 0.61 -8.59
CA SER A 94 9.05 -0.07 -7.29
C SER A 94 7.65 -0.46 -6.81
N ASN A 95 6.60 0.11 -7.41
CA ASN A 95 5.22 -0.14 -7.02
C ASN A 95 4.77 -1.53 -7.49
N ARG A 96 4.66 -2.48 -6.55
CA ARG A 96 4.21 -3.85 -6.83
C ARG A 96 2.81 -3.93 -7.44
N ILE A 97 1.98 -2.90 -7.24
CA ILE A 97 0.66 -2.80 -7.89
C ILE A 97 0.81 -2.59 -9.40
N GLN A 98 1.78 -1.81 -9.88
CA GLN A 98 1.97 -1.60 -11.33
C GLN A 98 2.64 -2.79 -12.01
N SER A 99 3.63 -3.41 -11.37
CA SER A 99 4.35 -4.56 -11.93
C SER A 99 3.44 -5.78 -12.13
N SER A 100 2.32 -5.83 -11.41
CA SER A 100 1.29 -6.87 -11.56
C SER A 100 0.60 -6.89 -12.92
N SER A 101 0.71 -5.82 -13.72
CA SER A 101 0.24 -5.74 -15.11
C SER A 101 0.83 -6.82 -16.03
N GLY A 102 2.00 -7.38 -15.65
CA GLY A 102 2.72 -8.43 -16.39
C GLY A 102 2.48 -9.87 -15.91
N GLY A 103 1.63 -10.10 -14.89
CA GLY A 103 1.26 -11.45 -14.44
C GLY A 103 1.50 -11.78 -12.96
N GLY A 104 2.07 -10.87 -12.17
CA GLY A 104 2.23 -11.06 -10.72
C GLY A 104 1.14 -10.35 -9.92
N SER A 105 -0.04 -10.97 -9.74
CA SER A 105 -1.11 -10.38 -8.91
C SER A 105 -0.66 -10.28 -7.45
N VAL A 106 -0.89 -9.13 -6.79
CA VAL A 106 -0.72 -9.03 -5.34
C VAL A 106 -1.64 -10.03 -4.64
N GLU A 107 -1.05 -10.91 -3.85
CA GLU A 107 -1.77 -11.92 -3.08
C GLU A 107 -2.11 -11.39 -1.68
N GLN A 108 -3.02 -12.07 -0.97
CA GLN A 108 -3.38 -11.64 0.39
C GLN A 108 -2.18 -11.77 1.34
N GLU A 109 -1.35 -12.80 1.13
CA GLU A 109 -0.15 -13.09 1.89
C GLU A 109 0.87 -11.92 1.83
N ASP A 110 0.89 -11.17 0.73
CA ASP A 110 1.75 -9.99 0.57
C ASP A 110 1.41 -8.87 1.54
N LEU A 111 0.18 -8.84 2.07
CA LEU A 111 -0.31 -7.84 3.01
C LEU A 111 -0.28 -8.31 4.46
N ASN A 112 0.08 -9.57 4.71
CA ASN A 112 0.17 -10.10 6.07
C ASN A 112 1.13 -9.27 6.94
N GLY A 113 0.82 -9.24 8.23
CA GLY A 113 1.63 -8.58 9.25
C GLY A 113 0.95 -7.39 9.89
N LYS A 114 1.76 -6.57 10.57
CA LYS A 114 1.31 -5.39 11.30
C LYS A 114 1.63 -4.13 10.50
N TRP A 115 0.65 -3.24 10.45
CA TRP A 115 0.70 -1.99 9.71
C TRP A 115 0.30 -0.85 10.64
N GLU A 116 1.08 0.22 10.66
CA GLU A 116 0.80 1.45 11.39
C GLU A 116 0.31 2.51 10.41
N LEU A 117 -0.82 3.15 10.71
CA LEU A 117 -1.29 4.30 9.94
C LEU A 117 -0.35 5.47 10.20
N LEU A 118 0.32 5.97 9.16
CA LEU A 118 1.17 7.16 9.25
C LEU A 118 0.43 8.44 8.94
N TYR A 119 -0.58 8.37 8.07
CA TYR A 119 -1.31 9.55 7.58
C TYR A 119 -2.65 9.19 6.95
N THR A 120 -3.65 10.07 7.11
CA THR A 120 -4.86 10.03 6.28
C THR A 120 -5.41 11.41 5.94
N THR A 121 -5.93 11.55 4.72
CA THR A 121 -6.75 12.71 4.30
C THR A 121 -8.25 12.47 4.49
N SER A 122 -8.67 11.32 5.03
CA SER A 122 -10.08 10.96 5.15
C SER A 122 -10.86 11.96 6.00
N SER A 123 -11.79 12.68 5.38
CA SER A 123 -12.63 13.68 6.05
C SER A 123 -13.44 13.08 7.19
N ALA A 124 -13.90 11.83 7.05
CA ALA A 124 -14.62 11.11 8.08
C ALA A 124 -13.73 10.78 9.29
N MET A 125 -12.49 10.33 9.10
CA MET A 125 -11.57 10.12 10.23
C MET A 125 -11.16 11.45 10.89
N LYS A 126 -10.93 12.51 10.11
CA LYS A 126 -10.67 13.86 10.64
C LYS A 126 -11.85 14.37 11.48
N PHE A 127 -13.07 14.19 11.00
CA PHE A 127 -14.30 14.58 11.69
C PHE A 127 -14.48 13.78 13.00
N ASN A 128 -14.29 12.47 12.95
CA ASN A 128 -14.41 11.59 14.11
C ASN A 128 -13.20 11.66 15.06
N LYS A 129 -12.13 12.34 14.64
CA LYS A 129 -10.85 12.44 15.36
C LYS A 129 -10.31 11.04 15.72
N GLY A 130 -10.39 10.11 14.77
CA GLY A 130 -10.04 8.71 14.94
C GLY A 130 -10.84 7.77 14.04
N LEU A 131 -10.61 6.46 14.16
CA LEU A 131 -11.31 5.44 13.37
C LEU A 131 -12.68 5.12 13.97
N SER A 132 -12.72 4.79 15.26
CA SER A 132 -13.96 4.42 15.92
C SER A 132 -14.82 5.64 16.25
N GLY A 133 -14.22 6.83 16.39
CA GLY A 133 -14.90 8.01 16.92
C GLY A 133 -15.15 7.96 18.44
N ILE A 134 -14.62 6.94 19.12
CA ILE A 134 -14.75 6.79 20.56
C ILE A 134 -13.90 7.83 21.32
N GLY A 135 -12.77 8.27 20.75
CA GLY A 135 -11.89 9.24 21.40
C GLY A 135 -12.62 10.48 21.91
N GLY A 136 -13.51 11.06 21.10
CA GLY A 136 -14.31 12.23 21.49
C GLY A 136 -15.43 11.96 22.52
N SER A 137 -15.76 10.69 22.79
CA SER A 137 -16.76 10.30 23.79
C SER A 137 -16.18 10.18 25.20
N PHE A 138 -14.86 10.18 25.35
CA PHE A 138 -14.18 10.08 26.63
C PHE A 138 -13.63 11.47 27.05
N PRO A 139 -13.84 11.90 28.31
CA PRO A 139 -13.27 13.16 28.79
C PRO A 139 -11.74 13.18 28.62
N ASN A 140 -11.23 14.18 27.90
CA ASN A 140 -9.81 14.31 27.55
C ASN A 140 -9.25 13.15 26.72
N GLY A 141 -10.10 12.33 26.10
CA GLY A 141 -9.68 11.29 25.16
C GLY A 141 -9.18 11.90 23.86
N LYS A 142 -7.98 11.50 23.45
CA LYS A 142 -7.36 11.88 22.18
C LYS A 142 -6.95 10.63 21.42
N PHE A 143 -6.94 10.71 20.10
CA PHE A 143 -6.41 9.65 19.27
C PHE A 143 -4.89 9.59 19.41
N GLY A 144 -4.37 8.41 19.76
CA GLY A 144 -2.93 8.15 19.94
C GLY A 144 -2.27 7.42 18.78
N GLY A 145 -3.06 6.87 17.85
CA GLY A 145 -2.56 6.12 16.70
C GLY A 145 -3.47 4.97 16.30
N LEU A 146 -3.22 4.41 15.11
CA LEU A 146 -3.96 3.27 14.59
C LEU A 146 -2.99 2.22 14.05
N GLN A 147 -3.12 1.00 14.54
CA GLN A 147 -2.45 -0.17 14.01
C GLN A 147 -3.47 -1.11 13.38
N GLN A 148 -3.07 -1.82 12.34
CA GLN A 148 -3.85 -2.83 11.64
C GLN A 148 -3.00 -4.10 11.58
N THR A 149 -3.57 -5.21 12.05
CA THR A 149 -2.97 -6.54 11.90
C THR A 149 -3.77 -7.30 10.87
N LEU A 150 -3.10 -7.74 9.80
CA LEU A 150 -3.67 -8.55 8.73
C LEU A 150 -3.13 -9.97 8.83
N ILE A 151 -4.05 -10.92 8.87
CA ILE A 151 -3.76 -12.35 8.85
C ILE A 151 -4.53 -12.93 7.68
N SER A 152 -3.82 -13.58 6.78
CA SER A 152 -4.38 -14.35 5.68
C SER A 152 -3.73 -15.73 5.66
N SER A 153 -4.60 -16.71 5.44
CA SER A 153 -4.30 -18.10 5.18
C SER A 153 -5.30 -18.60 4.15
N ARG A 154 -5.08 -19.79 3.59
CA ARG A 154 -5.97 -20.41 2.59
C ARG A 154 -7.45 -20.50 3.00
N LEU A 155 -7.77 -20.42 4.28
CA LEU A 155 -9.13 -20.62 4.80
C LEU A 155 -9.68 -19.40 5.55
N ILE A 156 -8.82 -18.47 5.97
CA ILE A 156 -9.17 -17.43 6.93
C ILE A 156 -8.42 -16.16 6.56
N SER A 157 -9.15 -15.04 6.52
CA SER A 157 -8.64 -13.70 6.26
C SER A 157 -9.19 -12.76 7.34
N ASP A 158 -8.45 -12.64 8.43
CA ASP A 158 -8.83 -11.87 9.62
C ASP A 158 -8.08 -10.54 9.65
N VAL A 159 -8.77 -9.48 10.08
CA VAL A 159 -8.20 -8.17 10.33
C VAL A 159 -8.57 -7.68 11.72
N GLU A 160 -7.59 -7.11 12.41
CA GLU A 160 -7.78 -6.38 13.67
C GLU A 160 -7.18 -4.98 13.53
N TYR A 161 -8.01 -3.96 13.64
CA TYR A 161 -7.54 -2.60 13.90
C TYR A 161 -7.47 -2.36 15.40
N THR A 162 -6.36 -1.80 15.87
CA THR A 162 -6.16 -1.34 17.25
C THR A 162 -5.94 0.16 17.23
N GLU A 163 -6.93 0.91 17.68
CA GLU A 163 -6.88 2.35 17.86
C GLU A 163 -6.53 2.68 19.31
N ARG A 164 -5.45 3.43 19.51
CA ARG A 164 -5.05 3.90 20.84
C ARG A 164 -5.85 5.16 21.19
N ILE A 165 -6.49 5.16 22.36
CA ILE A 165 -7.09 6.36 22.95
C ILE A 165 -6.24 6.80 24.12
N ASP A 166 -5.59 7.94 23.97
CA ASP A 166 -4.79 8.55 25.01
C ASP A 166 -5.63 9.46 25.89
N VAL A 167 -5.51 9.27 27.21
CA VAL A 167 -6.24 10.01 28.23
C VAL A 167 -5.22 10.59 29.22
N ASN A 168 -5.52 11.75 29.78
CA ASN A 168 -4.72 12.30 30.89
C ASN A 168 -5.43 12.02 32.22
N PRO A 169 -4.83 11.23 33.15
CA PRO A 169 -3.47 10.68 33.14
C PRO A 169 -3.31 9.46 32.22
N SER A 170 -2.10 9.25 31.69
CA SER A 170 -1.79 8.19 30.70
C SER A 170 -2.08 6.77 31.18
N ALA A 171 -2.17 6.56 32.50
CA ALA A 171 -2.59 5.28 33.08
C ALA A 171 -4.05 4.91 32.76
N ALA A 172 -4.87 5.89 32.36
CA ALA A 172 -6.25 5.70 31.94
C ALA A 172 -6.40 5.51 30.42
N SER A 173 -5.32 5.61 29.64
CA SER A 173 -5.33 5.33 28.20
C SER A 173 -5.67 3.87 27.93
N PHE A 174 -6.40 3.61 26.86
CA PHE A 174 -6.89 2.28 26.51
C PHE A 174 -6.96 2.10 25.00
N ASP A 175 -7.15 0.86 24.57
CA ASP A 175 -7.24 0.52 23.15
C ASP A 175 -8.69 0.19 22.77
N VAL A 176 -9.09 0.66 21.60
CA VAL A 176 -10.31 0.25 20.91
C VAL A 176 -9.89 -0.70 19.80
N ARG A 177 -10.46 -1.92 19.82
CA ARG A 177 -10.20 -2.93 18.81
C ARG A 177 -11.39 -3.10 17.89
N VAL A 178 -11.14 -3.10 16.58
CA VAL A 178 -12.14 -3.41 15.57
C VAL A 178 -11.70 -4.66 14.83
N THR A 179 -12.45 -5.76 15.00
CA THR A 179 -12.17 -7.04 14.34
C THR A 179 -13.10 -7.24 13.17
N GLY A 180 -12.66 -7.97 12.15
CA GLY A 180 -13.51 -8.39 11.05
C GLY A 180 -12.78 -9.28 10.06
N ASN A 181 -13.40 -9.49 8.92
CA ASN A 181 -12.80 -10.22 7.81
C ASN A 181 -12.35 -9.23 6.74
N TRP A 182 -11.37 -9.63 5.95
CA TRP A 182 -10.95 -8.84 4.79
C TRP A 182 -10.67 -9.73 3.58
N ASP A 183 -10.66 -9.14 2.40
CA ASP A 183 -10.38 -9.83 1.15
C ASP A 183 -9.79 -8.86 0.12
N LEU A 184 -9.08 -9.40 -0.88
CA LEU A 184 -8.62 -8.66 -2.05
C LEU A 184 -9.48 -9.02 -3.26
N ARG A 185 -10.06 -8.01 -3.88
CA ARG A 185 -10.88 -8.17 -5.08
C ARG A 185 -10.23 -7.46 -6.24
N GLN A 186 -10.05 -8.18 -7.34
CA GLN A 186 -9.74 -7.54 -8.61
C GLN A 186 -11.02 -6.86 -9.12
N SER A 187 -10.92 -5.57 -9.38
CA SER A 187 -12.03 -4.75 -9.87
C SER A 187 -11.53 -3.81 -10.96
N VAL A 188 -12.43 -3.01 -11.51
CA VAL A 188 -12.10 -1.89 -12.38
C VAL A 188 -12.41 -0.61 -11.61
N SER A 189 -11.44 0.30 -11.51
CA SER A 189 -11.66 1.59 -10.87
C SER A 189 -12.74 2.36 -11.63
N LEU A 190 -13.75 2.84 -10.91
CA LEU A 190 -14.88 3.58 -11.51
C LEU A 190 -14.45 4.92 -12.11
N PHE A 191 -13.31 5.46 -11.67
CA PHE A 191 -12.82 6.77 -12.10
C PHE A 191 -11.86 6.68 -13.29
N THR A 192 -10.97 5.69 -13.30
CA THR A 192 -9.92 5.56 -14.32
C THR A 192 -10.25 4.52 -15.39
N GLY A 193 -11.20 3.61 -15.11
CA GLY A 193 -11.49 2.46 -15.96
C GLY A 193 -10.36 1.43 -16.01
N GLN A 194 -9.32 1.58 -15.20
CA GLN A 194 -8.19 0.66 -15.13
C GLN A 194 -8.45 -0.46 -14.13
N PRO A 195 -7.90 -1.67 -14.35
CA PRO A 195 -7.87 -2.71 -13.33
C PRO A 195 -7.25 -2.18 -12.03
N THR A 196 -7.83 -2.55 -10.89
CA THR A 196 -7.36 -2.16 -9.56
C THR A 196 -7.57 -3.28 -8.56
N THR A 197 -6.69 -3.36 -7.57
CA THR A 197 -6.82 -4.28 -6.44
C THR A 197 -7.53 -3.58 -5.30
N VAL A 198 -8.74 -4.04 -4.96
CA VAL A 198 -9.58 -3.48 -3.91
C VAL A 198 -9.40 -4.28 -2.63
N PHE A 199 -8.95 -3.61 -1.57
CA PHE A 199 -9.02 -4.10 -0.21
C PHE A 199 -10.45 -3.92 0.33
N SER A 200 -11.13 -5.04 0.58
CA SER A 200 -12.49 -5.07 1.11
C SER A 200 -12.45 -5.50 2.57
N PHE A 201 -12.94 -4.66 3.48
CA PHE A 201 -13.02 -4.95 4.91
C PHE A 201 -14.49 -5.01 5.36
N GLU A 202 -14.84 -6.12 5.99
CA GLU A 202 -16.15 -6.36 6.59
C GLU A 202 -16.03 -6.31 8.12
N PRO A 203 -16.38 -5.19 8.76
CA PRO A 203 -16.23 -5.04 10.20
C PRO A 203 -17.20 -5.95 10.94
N GLY A 204 -16.68 -6.74 11.87
CA GLY A 204 -17.46 -7.64 12.70
C GLY A 204 -17.83 -7.02 14.06
N GLN A 205 -16.83 -6.66 14.86
CA GLN A 205 -17.03 -6.24 16.25
C GLN A 205 -16.13 -5.07 16.63
N VAL A 206 -16.66 -4.19 17.48
CA VAL A 206 -15.90 -3.12 18.16
C VAL A 206 -15.80 -3.48 19.64
N ILE A 207 -14.59 -3.45 20.17
CA ILE A 207 -14.26 -3.87 21.53
C ILE A 207 -13.52 -2.72 22.21
N TYR A 208 -13.99 -2.27 23.36
CA TYR A 208 -13.33 -1.24 24.15
C TYR A 208 -13.63 -1.43 25.64
N GLY A 209 -12.58 -1.63 26.43
CA GLY A 209 -12.71 -2.03 27.84
C GLY A 209 -13.55 -3.32 27.97
N PRO A 210 -14.58 -3.36 28.84
CA PRO A 210 -15.47 -4.52 28.98
C PRO A 210 -16.56 -4.59 27.90
N THR A 211 -16.68 -3.56 27.04
CA THR A 211 -17.76 -3.46 26.08
C THR A 211 -17.40 -4.13 24.77
N LYS A 212 -18.34 -4.91 24.23
CA LYS A 212 -18.22 -5.58 22.93
C LYS A 212 -19.52 -5.43 22.16
N THR A 213 -19.47 -4.74 21.03
CA THR A 213 -20.63 -4.41 20.21
C THR A 213 -20.42 -4.87 18.77
N LYS A 214 -21.51 -5.18 18.06
CA LYS A 214 -21.44 -5.40 16.61
C LYS A 214 -21.09 -4.09 15.91
N ALA A 215 -20.36 -4.20 14.80
CA ALA A 215 -19.87 -3.04 14.05
C ALA A 215 -20.81 -2.60 12.91
N ASP A 216 -21.95 -3.28 12.73
CA ASP A 216 -22.96 -3.04 11.69
C ASP A 216 -23.55 -1.61 11.70
N HIS A 217 -23.62 -0.98 12.86
CA HIS A 217 -24.09 0.40 13.00
C HIS A 217 -22.97 1.45 13.13
N TRP A 218 -21.70 1.02 13.00
CA TRP A 218 -20.53 1.86 13.27
C TRP A 218 -20.11 2.66 12.03
N LYS A 219 -20.84 3.73 11.74
CA LYS A 219 -20.66 4.54 10.52
C LYS A 219 -19.24 5.09 10.33
N SER A 220 -18.52 5.35 11.40
CA SER A 220 -17.14 5.86 11.36
C SER A 220 -16.14 4.88 10.74
N LEU A 221 -16.47 3.58 10.67
CA LEU A 221 -15.66 2.56 9.98
C LEU A 221 -15.85 2.55 8.46
N GLY A 222 -16.90 3.22 7.96
CA GLY A 222 -17.25 3.28 6.54
C GLY A 222 -16.08 3.63 5.60
N PRO A 223 -15.17 4.56 5.93
CA PRO A 223 -14.05 4.92 5.07
C PRO A 223 -13.05 3.78 4.80
N LEU A 224 -13.00 2.75 5.65
CA LEU A 224 -12.05 1.63 5.49
C LEU A 224 -12.67 0.38 4.86
N THR A 225 -13.98 0.37 4.55
CA THR A 225 -14.66 -0.85 4.09
C THR A 225 -14.30 -1.25 2.67
N MET A 226 -14.01 -0.30 1.79
CA MET A 226 -13.51 -0.54 0.44
C MET A 226 -12.47 0.50 0.05
N LEU A 227 -11.26 0.04 -0.16
CA LEU A 227 -10.12 0.87 -0.52
C LEU A 227 -9.38 0.29 -1.71
N ASP A 228 -8.98 1.14 -2.65
CA ASP A 228 -8.11 0.74 -3.75
C ASP A 228 -6.66 0.77 -3.25
N ILE A 229 -5.93 -0.33 -3.37
CA ILE A 229 -4.48 -0.34 -3.09
C ILE A 229 -3.78 0.24 -4.31
N THR A 230 -3.23 1.45 -4.18
CA THR A 230 -2.61 2.16 -5.30
C THR A 230 -1.09 2.09 -5.27
N TYR A 231 -0.50 1.85 -4.09
CA TYR A 231 0.93 1.59 -3.92
C TYR A 231 1.17 0.50 -2.90
N LEU A 232 2.10 -0.41 -3.20
CA LEU A 232 2.57 -1.42 -2.27
C LEU A 232 4.05 -1.72 -2.51
N ASP A 233 4.83 -1.70 -1.44
CA ASP A 233 6.18 -2.28 -1.39
C ASP A 233 6.35 -3.11 -0.11
N ASN A 234 7.60 -3.43 0.25
CA ASN A 234 7.93 -4.25 1.42
C ASN A 234 7.53 -3.62 2.77
N ASN A 235 7.52 -2.29 2.89
CA ASN A 235 7.31 -1.59 4.16
C ASN A 235 6.29 -0.45 4.12
N LEU A 236 5.76 -0.08 2.95
CA LEU A 236 4.83 1.00 2.74
C LEU A 236 3.65 0.54 1.87
N ARG A 237 2.46 0.95 2.25
CA ARG A 237 1.25 0.75 1.46
C ARG A 237 0.41 2.02 1.44
N ILE A 238 -0.04 2.41 0.26
CA ILE A 238 -0.97 3.53 0.08
C ILE A 238 -2.28 2.98 -0.46
N MET A 239 -3.36 3.40 0.18
CA MET A 239 -4.72 3.03 -0.19
C MET A 239 -5.57 4.28 -0.42
N ARG A 240 -6.48 4.22 -1.39
CA ARG A 240 -7.42 5.30 -1.72
C ARG A 240 -8.86 4.89 -1.45
N GLY A 241 -9.70 5.84 -1.07
CA GLY A 241 -11.14 5.64 -0.97
C GLY A 241 -11.73 5.30 -2.33
N ASN A 242 -12.47 4.19 -2.43
CA ASN A 242 -13.04 3.73 -3.69
C ASN A 242 -14.11 4.69 -4.27
N THR A 243 -14.78 5.48 -3.42
CA THR A 243 -15.76 6.51 -3.83
C THR A 243 -15.27 7.94 -3.62
N ALA A 244 -14.13 8.11 -2.96
CA ALA A 244 -13.53 9.40 -2.64
C ALA A 244 -12.01 9.28 -2.85
N THR A 245 -11.55 9.49 -4.08
CA THR A 245 -10.14 9.29 -4.48
C THR A 245 -9.16 10.22 -3.78
N ASP A 246 -9.66 11.32 -3.21
CA ASP A 246 -8.90 12.28 -2.41
C ASP A 246 -8.69 11.79 -0.98
N SER A 247 -9.41 10.74 -0.55
CA SER A 247 -9.17 10.04 0.71
C SER A 247 -8.03 9.05 0.51
N VAL A 248 -6.89 9.33 1.13
CA VAL A 248 -5.68 8.52 1.12
C VAL A 248 -5.42 8.01 2.52
N PHE A 249 -4.90 6.80 2.61
CA PHE A 249 -4.40 6.17 3.83
C PHE A 249 -3.00 5.65 3.56
N VAL A 250 -2.03 6.14 4.32
CA VAL A 250 -0.63 5.73 4.22
C VAL A 250 -0.31 4.84 5.41
N PHE A 251 0.06 3.58 5.15
CA PHE A 251 0.41 2.61 6.17
C PHE A 251 1.87 2.20 6.03
N ARG A 252 2.56 2.02 7.16
CA ARG A 252 3.91 1.47 7.22
C ARG A 252 3.90 0.13 7.95
N ARG A 253 4.62 -0.85 7.42
CA ARG A 253 4.78 -2.16 8.07
C ARG A 253 5.68 -2.03 9.32
N CYS A 254 5.30 -2.70 10.41
CA CYS A 254 6.03 -2.74 11.68
C CYS A 254 6.83 -4.03 11.84
#